data_AF-A0A536ZR50-F1
#
_entry.id   AF-A0A536ZR50-F1
#
_cell.length_a   1.000
_cell.length_b   1.000
_cell.length_c   1.000
_cell.angle_alpha   90.00
_cell.angle_beta   90.00
_cell.angle_gamma   90.00
#
_symmetry.space_group_name_H-M   'P 1'
#
loop_
_entity.id
_entity.type
_entity.pdbx_description
1 polymer ?
#
loop_
_entity_poly.entity_id
_entity_poly.type
_entity_poly.pdbx_seq_one_letter_code
_entity_poly.pdbx_strand_id
1 'polypeptide(L)'
;MGELPRDVGESFAADARVMFTRSQLLGDPAWATMTTQQLLPDIETRRWLAANPDAARYGLESQIYWRGPAALRLAPNRMQSVHIFVGFDNSSLLPPTVRAGPGEDVLLSEAARCIHPWSWAVKLPFALPHLREAPRRQALPADPLVLGPERLLLAHVRASMPAIVAERPGERMSMLGALCLDLATASDAELTDIQIQHAAEYAARVHFGIEEQLSDPSLPAAWKDKLKQWLASPNYKLDPASLRARIAPNAAVRALAQGYGRALIAWPRLWSFCRERFQ
;
A
#
# COMPACT_ATOMS: atom_id res chain seq x y z
N MET A 1 -7.36 21.13 15.89
CA MET A 1 -6.08 21.29 15.19
C MET A 1 -5.21 20.13 15.65
N GLY A 2 -5.11 19.06 14.87
CA GLY A 2 -4.31 17.89 15.26
C GLY A 2 -2.82 18.22 15.12
N GLU A 3 -2.05 17.93 16.16
CA GLU A 3 -0.58 18.00 16.08
C GLU A 3 -0.11 17.15 14.90
N LEU A 4 0.67 17.76 14.02
CA LEU A 4 1.33 17.02 12.96
C LEU A 4 2.36 16.09 13.62
N PRO A 5 2.48 14.81 13.17
CA PRO A 5 3.55 13.93 13.63
C PRO A 5 4.91 14.64 13.56
N ARG A 6 5.83 14.35 14.49
CA ARG A 6 7.16 15.01 14.56
C ARG A 6 7.90 15.02 13.21
N ASP A 7 7.67 14.01 12.38
CA ASP A 7 8.20 13.81 11.03
C ASP A 7 7.79 14.90 10.02
N VAL A 8 6.73 15.67 10.28
CA VAL A 8 6.18 16.65 9.32
C VAL A 8 6.96 17.97 9.33
N GLY A 9 7.59 18.33 10.45
CA GLY A 9 8.40 19.56 10.54
C GLY A 9 9.61 19.57 9.61
N GLU A 10 10.21 18.39 9.39
CA GLU A 10 11.33 18.19 8.46
C GLU A 10 10.86 18.07 6.99
N SER A 11 9.56 17.85 6.76
CA SER A 11 9.00 17.62 5.42
C SER A 11 8.80 18.90 4.60
N PHE A 12 8.91 20.10 5.19
CA PHE A 12 8.83 21.38 4.47
C PHE A 12 10.22 21.95 4.14
N ALA A 13 11.17 21.08 3.76
CA ALA A 13 12.46 21.50 3.24
C ALA A 13 12.30 22.43 2.02
N ALA A 14 13.26 23.32 1.79
CA ALA A 14 13.20 24.30 0.68
C ALA A 14 13.12 23.64 -0.71
N ASP A 15 13.57 22.40 -0.82
CA ASP A 15 13.55 21.57 -2.02
C ASP A 15 12.38 20.57 -2.05
N ALA A 16 11.45 20.63 -1.08
CA ALA A 16 10.29 19.77 -1.04
C ALA A 16 9.41 19.97 -2.28
N ARG A 17 9.13 18.88 -3.00
CA ARG A 17 8.32 18.88 -4.23
C ARG A 17 7.04 18.07 -4.08
N VAL A 18 5.99 18.53 -4.76
CA VAL A 18 4.82 17.68 -5.01
C VAL A 18 5.17 16.71 -6.12
N MET A 19 5.39 15.45 -5.78
CA MET A 19 5.72 14.40 -6.75
C MET A 19 4.49 13.77 -7.39
N PHE A 20 3.42 13.66 -6.61
CA PHE A 20 2.19 13.00 -7.04
C PHE A 20 1.02 13.92 -6.77
N THR A 21 0.13 14.03 -7.75
CA THR A 21 -1.21 14.59 -7.56
C THR A 21 -2.21 13.52 -7.89
N ARG A 22 -3.21 13.29 -7.04
CA ARG A 22 -4.20 12.23 -7.28
C ARG A 22 -5.63 12.65 -6.99
N SER A 23 -6.54 12.20 -7.83
CA SER A 23 -7.97 12.17 -7.51
C SER A 23 -8.29 11.14 -6.42
N GLN A 24 -9.54 11.12 -5.98
CA GLN A 24 -10.09 10.12 -5.07
C GLN A 24 -10.84 9.02 -5.83
N LEU A 25 -11.12 7.92 -5.15
CA LEU A 25 -11.87 6.80 -5.71
C LEU A 25 -13.32 6.86 -5.25
N LEU A 26 -14.27 6.74 -6.17
CA LEU A 26 -15.68 6.50 -5.85
C LEU A 26 -16.13 5.17 -6.46
N GLY A 27 -16.49 4.19 -5.63
CA GLY A 27 -16.98 2.87 -6.08
C GLY A 27 -16.22 1.72 -5.43
N ASP A 28 -16.32 0.52 -6.02
CA ASP A 28 -15.59 -0.65 -5.54
C ASP A 28 -14.72 -1.29 -6.64
N PRO A 29 -13.40 -1.36 -6.42
CA PRO A 29 -12.48 -1.99 -7.36
C PRO A 29 -12.36 -3.52 -7.17
N ALA A 30 -13.11 -4.10 -6.22
CA ALA A 30 -13.26 -5.55 -6.01
C ALA A 30 -11.94 -6.31 -5.82
N TRP A 31 -11.00 -5.74 -5.08
CA TRP A 31 -9.68 -6.32 -4.87
C TRP A 31 -9.54 -6.90 -3.47
N ALA A 32 -9.10 -8.16 -3.38
CA ALA A 32 -8.85 -8.90 -2.13
C ALA A 32 -7.99 -8.14 -1.08
N THR A 33 -7.10 -7.26 -1.53
CA THR A 33 -6.26 -6.42 -0.65
C THR A 33 -7.04 -5.28 -0.01
N MET A 34 -8.06 -4.76 -0.71
CA MET A 34 -8.98 -3.75 -0.21
C MET A 34 -9.97 -4.31 0.79
N THR A 35 -10.25 -5.62 0.75
CA THR A 35 -11.06 -6.27 1.77
C THR A 35 -10.45 -6.06 3.15
N THR A 36 -9.14 -6.23 3.32
CA THR A 36 -8.50 -5.98 4.62
C THR A 36 -8.46 -4.49 5.02
N GLN A 37 -8.30 -3.57 4.07
CA GLN A 37 -8.41 -2.13 4.37
C GLN A 37 -9.83 -1.73 4.77
N GLN A 38 -10.85 -2.40 4.22
CA GLN A 38 -12.25 -2.22 4.64
C GLN A 38 -12.46 -2.71 6.07
N LEU A 39 -11.71 -3.73 6.53
CA LEU A 39 -11.77 -4.20 7.92
C LEU A 39 -11.11 -3.24 8.91
N LEU A 40 -10.31 -2.27 8.46
CA LEU A 40 -9.57 -1.35 9.31
C LEU A 40 -9.91 0.12 8.99
N PRO A 41 -11.19 0.53 9.11
CA PRO A 41 -11.59 1.91 8.88
C PRO A 41 -10.91 2.87 9.85
N ASP A 42 -10.61 4.08 9.39
CA ASP A 42 -10.09 5.14 10.24
C ASP A 42 -11.15 5.65 11.24
N ILE A 43 -10.69 6.47 12.21
CA ILE A 43 -11.56 6.99 13.27
C ILE A 43 -12.71 7.85 12.72
N GLU A 44 -12.51 8.57 11.62
CA GLU A 44 -13.56 9.41 11.02
C GLU A 44 -14.65 8.54 10.42
N THR A 45 -14.27 7.49 9.69
CA THR A 45 -15.19 6.49 9.14
C THR A 45 -15.93 5.75 10.26
N ARG A 46 -15.24 5.36 11.34
CA ARG A 46 -15.86 4.73 12.51
C ARG A 46 -16.93 5.63 13.15
N ARG A 47 -16.62 6.92 13.35
CA ARG A 47 -17.58 7.90 13.87
C ARG A 47 -18.78 8.09 12.94
N TRP A 48 -18.54 8.13 11.64
CA TRP A 48 -19.63 8.22 10.66
C TRP A 48 -20.55 7.00 10.70
N LEU A 49 -19.99 5.78 10.78
CA LEU A 49 -20.75 4.54 10.92
C LEU A 49 -21.59 4.53 12.20
N ALA A 50 -21.02 4.99 13.32
CA ALA A 50 -21.72 5.11 14.59
C ALA A 50 -22.90 6.10 14.52
N ALA A 51 -22.72 7.22 13.82
CA ALA A 51 -23.76 8.24 13.66
C ALA A 51 -24.85 7.86 12.64
N ASN A 52 -24.58 6.89 11.75
CA ASN A 52 -25.48 6.54 10.64
C ASN A 52 -25.67 5.02 10.51
N PRO A 53 -26.24 4.33 11.51
CA PRO A 53 -26.30 2.86 11.53
C PRO A 53 -27.10 2.25 10.36
N ASP A 54 -28.17 2.90 9.90
CA ASP A 54 -28.94 2.43 8.74
C ASP A 54 -28.19 2.63 7.42
N ALA A 55 -27.47 3.75 7.29
CA ALA A 55 -26.62 4.02 6.13
C ALA A 55 -25.37 3.13 6.13
N ALA A 56 -24.89 2.68 7.31
CA ALA A 56 -23.79 1.74 7.43
C ALA A 56 -24.14 0.41 6.75
N ARG A 57 -25.35 -0.12 6.97
CA ARG A 57 -25.81 -1.34 6.28
C ARG A 57 -25.78 -1.16 4.76
N TYR A 58 -26.37 -0.07 4.27
CA TYR A 58 -26.38 0.23 2.84
C TYR A 58 -24.97 0.43 2.26
N GLY A 59 -24.10 1.19 2.92
CA GLY A 59 -22.73 1.42 2.48
C GLY A 59 -21.91 0.12 2.39
N LEU A 60 -22.09 -0.78 3.36
CA LEU A 60 -21.41 -2.07 3.41
C LEU A 60 -21.93 -3.11 2.42
N GLU A 61 -23.18 -2.97 1.97
CA GLU A 61 -23.83 -3.87 1.01
C GLU A 61 -23.73 -3.36 -0.43
N SER A 62 -23.88 -2.04 -0.62
CA SER A 62 -23.88 -1.39 -1.94
C SER A 62 -22.52 -1.39 -2.62
N GLN A 63 -21.44 -1.55 -1.86
CA GLN A 63 -20.08 -1.56 -2.40
C GLN A 63 -19.75 -0.29 -3.19
N ILE A 64 -20.33 0.85 -2.78
CA ILE A 64 -19.99 2.17 -3.32
C ILE A 64 -19.35 2.96 -2.19
N TYR A 65 -18.04 3.14 -2.27
CA TYR A 65 -17.27 3.83 -1.25
C TYR A 65 -16.62 5.08 -1.83
N TRP A 66 -16.77 6.19 -1.13
CA TRP A 66 -15.88 7.33 -1.31
C TRP A 66 -14.61 7.07 -0.51
N ARG A 67 -13.44 7.14 -1.17
CA ARG A 67 -12.14 7.05 -0.51
C ARG A 67 -11.31 8.27 -0.81
N GLY A 68 -11.28 9.19 0.15
CA GLY A 68 -10.44 10.35 0.08
C GLY A 68 -10.89 11.48 0.99
N PRO A 69 -10.07 12.52 1.16
CA PRO A 69 -10.49 13.68 1.92
C PRO A 69 -11.57 14.46 1.17
N ALA A 70 -12.49 15.08 1.92
CA ALA A 70 -13.50 15.99 1.38
C ALA A 70 -12.92 17.35 0.91
N ALA A 71 -11.64 17.60 1.21
CA ALA A 71 -10.94 18.82 0.86
C ALA A 71 -9.56 18.48 0.29
N LEU A 72 -8.94 19.45 -0.39
CA LEU A 72 -7.56 19.31 -0.84
C LEU A 72 -6.66 19.03 0.38
N ARG A 73 -5.83 17.99 0.30
CA ARG A 73 -4.87 17.65 1.35
C ARG A 73 -3.48 17.46 0.76
N LEU A 74 -2.50 18.05 1.43
CA LEU A 74 -1.10 17.66 1.31
C LEU A 74 -0.83 16.52 2.29
N ALA A 75 -0.11 15.50 1.83
CA ALA A 75 0.37 14.42 2.67
C ALA A 75 1.82 14.10 2.29
N PRO A 76 2.66 13.63 3.24
CA PRO A 76 3.93 13.00 2.90
C PRO A 76 3.69 11.96 1.82
N ASN A 77 4.61 11.82 0.86
CA ASN A 77 4.50 10.98 -0.33
C ASN A 77 4.12 9.51 -0.04
N ARG A 78 2.82 9.29 0.22
CA ARG A 78 2.17 8.03 0.52
C ARG A 78 0.93 7.97 -0.34
N MET A 79 1.08 7.35 -1.49
CA MET A 79 0.00 7.03 -2.40
C MET A 79 -0.40 5.57 -2.19
N GLN A 80 -1.68 5.37 -1.88
CA GLN A 80 -2.25 4.05 -1.65
C GLN A 80 -2.74 3.39 -2.95
N SER A 81 -2.94 4.18 -4.01
CA SER A 81 -3.21 3.67 -5.36
C SER A 81 -3.04 4.73 -6.45
N VAL A 82 -2.69 4.33 -7.68
CA VAL A 82 -2.64 5.17 -8.90
C VAL A 82 -3.79 4.96 -9.88
N HIS A 83 -4.68 4.01 -9.64
CA HIS A 83 -5.60 3.45 -10.65
C HIS A 83 -6.76 4.35 -11.12
N ILE A 84 -6.73 5.65 -10.85
CA ILE A 84 -7.83 6.58 -11.15
C ILE A 84 -7.36 7.70 -12.06
N PHE A 85 -6.76 8.74 -11.47
CA PHE A 85 -6.14 9.83 -12.19
C PHE A 85 -5.01 10.36 -11.32
N VAL A 86 -3.79 10.18 -11.81
CA VAL A 86 -2.56 10.58 -11.15
C VAL A 86 -1.72 11.43 -12.08
N GLY A 87 -1.30 12.58 -11.58
CA GLY A 87 -0.23 13.39 -12.15
C GLY A 87 1.09 13.05 -11.48
N PHE A 88 2.16 13.04 -12.27
CA PHE A 88 3.53 12.79 -11.83
C PHE A 88 4.39 14.00 -12.18
N ASP A 89 5.26 14.45 -11.25
CA ASP A 89 6.32 15.39 -11.59
C ASP A 89 7.46 14.67 -12.35
N ASN A 90 7.32 14.59 -13.67
CA ASN A 90 8.33 14.00 -14.56
C ASN A 90 9.57 14.88 -14.79
N SER A 91 9.63 16.09 -14.21
CA SER A 91 10.87 16.90 -14.25
C SER A 91 11.97 16.33 -13.35
N SER A 92 11.59 15.44 -12.43
CA SER A 92 12.47 14.76 -11.47
C SER A 92 12.57 13.27 -11.77
N LEU A 93 13.64 12.63 -11.30
CA LEU A 93 13.83 11.19 -11.43
C LEU A 93 12.77 10.42 -10.61
N LEU A 94 11.89 9.68 -11.27
CA LEU A 94 10.90 8.78 -10.65
C LEU A 94 11.38 7.33 -10.71
N PRO A 95 11.01 6.44 -9.76
CA PRO A 95 11.28 5.01 -9.89
C PRO A 95 10.53 4.38 -11.08
N PRO A 96 11.07 3.29 -11.66
CA PRO A 96 10.32 2.47 -12.60
C PRO A 96 9.15 1.78 -11.89
N THR A 97 8.12 1.41 -12.64
CA THR A 97 7.08 0.52 -12.12
C THR A 97 7.48 -0.95 -12.30
N VAL A 98 6.91 -1.84 -11.48
CA VAL A 98 6.98 -3.28 -11.74
C VAL A 98 6.01 -3.65 -12.86
N ARG A 99 6.33 -4.70 -13.61
CA ARG A 99 5.44 -5.18 -14.67
C ARG A 99 4.10 -5.60 -14.06
N ALA A 100 3.02 -5.04 -14.61
CA ALA A 100 1.60 -5.27 -14.31
C ALA A 100 1.29 -6.35 -13.25
N GLY A 101 0.67 -5.92 -12.16
CA GLY A 101 0.14 -6.80 -11.14
C GLY A 101 -0.54 -6.02 -10.02
N PRO A 102 -1.32 -6.70 -9.17
CA PRO A 102 -1.73 -6.14 -7.89
C PRO A 102 -0.58 -5.42 -7.19
N GLY A 103 -0.78 -4.21 -6.66
CA GLY A 103 0.11 -3.51 -5.73
C GLY A 103 1.29 -2.78 -6.36
N GLU A 104 1.40 -2.79 -7.70
CA GLU A 104 2.41 -2.03 -8.47
C GLU A 104 2.47 -0.56 -8.05
N ASP A 105 1.30 0.04 -7.88
CA ASP A 105 1.11 1.44 -7.60
C ASP A 105 1.55 1.85 -6.19
N VAL A 106 1.31 0.99 -5.20
CA VAL A 106 1.82 1.16 -3.85
C VAL A 106 3.34 1.02 -3.82
N LEU A 107 3.90 0.07 -4.55
CA LEU A 107 5.35 -0.13 -4.63
C LEU A 107 6.04 1.06 -5.30
N LEU A 108 5.48 1.58 -6.40
CA LEU A 108 5.95 2.82 -7.04
C LEU A 108 5.99 3.97 -6.03
N SER A 109 4.91 4.14 -5.26
CA SER A 109 4.83 5.22 -4.27
C SER A 109 5.85 5.08 -3.15
N GLU A 110 6.02 3.87 -2.58
CA GLU A 110 7.01 3.67 -1.52
C GLU A 110 8.42 3.83 -2.07
N ALA A 111 8.73 3.33 -3.26
CA ALA A 111 10.03 3.57 -3.88
C ALA A 111 10.26 5.07 -4.09
N ALA A 112 9.25 5.82 -4.53
CA ALA A 112 9.38 7.26 -4.72
C ALA A 112 9.60 8.00 -3.39
N ARG A 113 8.93 7.56 -2.31
CA ARG A 113 9.18 8.04 -0.94
C ARG A 113 10.60 7.74 -0.48
N CYS A 114 11.13 6.58 -0.84
CA CYS A 114 12.53 6.23 -0.55
C CYS A 114 13.50 7.17 -1.27
N ILE A 115 13.22 7.50 -2.54
CA ILE A 115 14.10 8.31 -3.40
C ILE A 115 14.00 9.80 -3.06
N HIS A 116 12.81 10.26 -2.69
CA HIS A 116 12.51 11.65 -2.36
C HIS A 116 11.81 11.72 -0.99
N PRO A 117 12.56 11.58 0.12
CA PRO A 117 11.98 11.47 1.47
C PRO A 117 11.16 12.70 1.88
N TRP A 118 11.50 13.88 1.36
CA TRP A 118 10.85 15.16 1.66
C TRP A 118 9.76 15.54 0.67
N SER A 119 9.38 14.62 -0.21
CA SER A 119 8.34 14.88 -1.21
C SER A 119 6.93 14.78 -0.63
N TRP A 120 6.03 15.50 -1.30
CA TRP A 120 4.61 15.56 -0.98
C TRP A 120 3.77 14.91 -2.07
N ALA A 121 2.59 14.47 -1.67
CA ALA A 121 1.50 14.13 -2.56
C ALA A 121 0.30 15.05 -2.30
N VAL A 122 -0.32 15.54 -3.37
CA VAL A 122 -1.59 16.27 -3.33
C VAL A 122 -2.74 15.28 -3.52
N LYS A 123 -3.67 15.28 -2.57
CA LYS A 123 -4.97 14.61 -2.68
C LYS A 123 -6.01 15.65 -3.10
N LEU A 124 -6.54 15.52 -4.31
CA LEU A 124 -7.54 16.42 -4.87
C LEU A 124 -8.92 16.18 -4.21
N PRO A 125 -9.79 17.20 -4.09
CA PRO A 125 -11.08 17.10 -3.42
C PRO A 125 -12.21 16.51 -4.30
N PHE A 126 -11.87 15.77 -5.36
CA PHE A 126 -12.85 15.10 -6.22
C PHE A 126 -12.48 13.65 -6.42
N ALA A 127 -13.51 12.81 -6.64
CA ALA A 127 -13.35 11.41 -6.95
C ALA A 127 -13.73 11.09 -8.40
N LEU A 128 -13.07 10.09 -8.97
CA LEU A 128 -13.50 9.48 -10.22
C LEU A 128 -14.29 8.19 -9.93
N PRO A 129 -15.42 7.97 -10.64
CA PRO A 129 -16.13 6.71 -10.56
C PRO A 129 -15.25 5.54 -11.03
N HIS A 130 -15.10 4.53 -10.17
CA HIS A 130 -14.47 3.27 -10.52
C HIS A 130 -15.54 2.21 -10.68
N LEU A 131 -16.03 2.11 -11.91
CA LEU A 131 -17.00 1.10 -12.31
C LEU A 131 -16.32 -0.26 -12.41
N ARG A 132 -17.00 -1.30 -11.94
CA ARG A 132 -16.51 -2.67 -12.06
C ARG A 132 -16.68 -3.15 -13.50
N GLU A 133 -15.63 -3.75 -14.06
CA GLU A 133 -15.83 -4.73 -15.12
C GLU A 133 -16.54 -5.97 -14.53
N ALA A 134 -17.44 -6.59 -15.29
CA ALA A 134 -18.36 -7.64 -14.84
C ALA A 134 -17.69 -8.85 -14.12
N PRO A 135 -18.49 -9.69 -13.44
CA PRO A 135 -18.79 -9.58 -12.02
C PRO A 135 -17.60 -10.03 -11.15
N ARG A 136 -16.73 -9.11 -10.73
CA ARG A 136 -15.81 -9.41 -9.62
C ARG A 136 -16.61 -9.50 -8.33
N ARG A 137 -16.72 -10.70 -7.74
CA ARG A 137 -17.39 -10.94 -6.46
C ARG A 137 -16.53 -10.44 -5.30
N GLN A 138 -17.19 -10.00 -4.22
CA GLN A 138 -16.49 -9.66 -2.98
C GLN A 138 -15.77 -10.89 -2.43
N ALA A 139 -14.55 -10.69 -1.93
CA ALA A 139 -13.86 -11.73 -1.19
C ALA A 139 -14.64 -12.07 0.07
N LEU A 140 -14.90 -13.35 0.29
CA LEU A 140 -15.50 -13.87 1.50
C LEU A 140 -14.42 -14.19 2.54
N PRO A 141 -14.76 -14.24 3.85
CA PRO A 141 -13.82 -14.63 4.88
C PRO A 141 -13.12 -15.98 4.63
N ALA A 142 -13.79 -16.91 3.92
CA ALA A 142 -13.23 -18.22 3.60
C ALA A 142 -12.38 -18.24 2.31
N ASP A 143 -12.42 -17.19 1.49
CA ASP A 143 -11.65 -17.16 0.24
C ASP A 143 -10.15 -17.09 0.58
N PRO A 144 -9.29 -17.95 -0.01
CA PRO A 144 -7.86 -17.95 0.28
C PRO A 144 -7.18 -16.62 -0.06
N LEU A 145 -6.40 -16.09 0.88
CA LEU A 145 -5.60 -14.88 0.70
C LEU A 145 -4.10 -15.22 0.69
N VAL A 146 -3.52 -15.30 -0.50
CA VAL A 146 -2.07 -15.38 -0.69
C VAL A 146 -1.47 -13.97 -0.70
N LEU A 147 -0.42 -13.76 0.08
CA LEU A 147 0.39 -12.55 0.01
C LEU A 147 1.35 -12.70 -1.16
N GLY A 148 1.05 -12.01 -2.27
CA GLY A 148 1.89 -12.04 -3.45
C GLY A 148 3.29 -11.45 -3.22
N PRO A 149 4.26 -11.77 -4.10
CA PRO A 149 5.65 -11.31 -3.98
C PRO A 149 5.78 -9.80 -3.92
N GLU A 150 4.86 -9.04 -4.55
CA GLU A 150 4.80 -7.58 -4.49
C GLU A 150 4.66 -7.06 -3.06
N ARG A 151 3.93 -7.77 -2.18
CA ARG A 151 3.67 -7.31 -0.82
C ARG A 151 4.89 -7.50 0.05
N LEU A 152 5.61 -8.61 -0.16
CA LEU A 152 6.88 -8.83 0.48
C LEU A 152 7.89 -7.77 0.04
N LEU A 153 7.99 -7.51 -1.26
CA LEU A 153 8.89 -6.50 -1.79
C LEU A 153 8.55 -5.11 -1.26
N LEU A 154 7.26 -4.76 -1.17
CA LEU A 154 6.79 -3.53 -0.54
C LEU A 154 7.22 -3.41 0.93
N ALA A 155 7.04 -4.49 1.71
CA ALA A 155 7.46 -4.52 3.10
C ALA A 155 8.98 -4.37 3.24
N HIS A 156 9.74 -5.06 2.39
CA HIS A 156 11.20 -4.96 2.32
C HIS A 156 11.66 -3.55 1.99
N VAL A 157 11.06 -2.91 0.99
CA VAL A 157 11.34 -1.50 0.62
C VAL A 157 11.10 -0.59 1.82
N ARG A 158 9.96 -0.72 2.52
CA ARG A 158 9.64 0.10 3.70
C ARG A 158 10.63 -0.10 4.84
N ALA A 159 10.97 -1.34 5.16
CA ALA A 159 11.92 -1.68 6.22
C ALA A 159 13.34 -1.20 5.88
N SER A 160 13.69 -1.16 4.60
CA SER A 160 15.00 -0.76 4.10
C SER A 160 15.24 0.76 4.07
N MET A 161 14.19 1.58 3.99
CA MET A 161 14.34 3.04 3.79
C MET A 161 15.23 3.74 4.84
N PRO A 162 15.12 3.43 6.15
CA PRO A 162 15.95 4.09 7.17
C PRO A 162 17.45 3.82 7.01
N ALA A 163 17.84 2.73 6.35
CA ALA A 163 19.25 2.40 6.10
C ALA A 163 19.86 3.17 4.92
N ILE A 164 19.05 3.85 4.10
CA ILE A 164 19.51 4.60 2.93
C ILE A 164 19.80 6.04 3.32
N VAL A 165 21.08 6.33 3.51
CA VAL A 165 21.60 7.66 3.92
C VAL A 165 22.04 8.53 2.75
N ALA A 166 22.14 8.00 1.53
CA ALA A 166 22.51 8.77 0.35
C ALA A 166 21.57 9.97 0.14
N GLU A 167 22.07 11.12 -0.29
CA GLU A 167 21.24 12.32 -0.44
C GLU A 167 20.62 12.41 -1.85
N ARG A 168 21.34 11.98 -2.87
CA ARG A 168 20.91 12.16 -4.27
C ARG A 168 19.89 11.11 -4.69
N PRO A 169 18.79 11.48 -5.39
CA PRO A 169 17.77 10.56 -5.86
C PRO A 169 18.31 9.32 -6.60
N GLY A 170 19.26 9.50 -7.53
CA GLY A 170 19.84 8.39 -8.28
C GLY A 170 20.65 7.42 -7.42
N GLU A 171 21.36 7.94 -6.42
CA GLU A 171 22.14 7.13 -5.46
C GLU A 171 21.21 6.37 -4.52
N ARG A 172 20.17 7.03 -3.98
CA ARG A 172 19.12 6.40 -3.18
C ARG A 172 18.41 5.28 -3.93
N MET A 173 18.08 5.52 -5.21
CA MET A 173 17.47 4.52 -6.09
C MET A 173 18.40 3.31 -6.31
N SER A 174 19.69 3.56 -6.53
CA SER A 174 20.69 2.50 -6.73
C SER A 174 20.87 1.66 -5.46
N MET A 175 20.91 2.30 -4.27
CA MET A 175 20.97 1.61 -2.98
C MET A 175 19.71 0.76 -2.75
N LEU A 176 18.52 1.29 -3.03
CA LEU A 176 17.28 0.53 -2.95
C LEU A 176 17.32 -0.69 -3.89
N GLY A 177 17.82 -0.50 -5.11
CA GLY A 177 18.01 -1.59 -6.07
C GLY A 177 18.95 -2.67 -5.55
N ALA A 178 20.08 -2.30 -4.93
CA ALA A 178 21.01 -3.24 -4.31
C ALA A 178 20.35 -4.05 -3.18
N LEU A 179 19.54 -3.42 -2.34
CA LEU A 179 18.78 -4.12 -1.28
C LEU A 179 17.74 -5.08 -1.84
N CYS A 180 17.12 -4.77 -2.99
CA CYS A 180 16.26 -5.72 -3.69
C CYS A 180 17.04 -6.90 -4.27
N LEU A 181 18.26 -6.67 -4.78
CA LEU A 181 19.13 -7.75 -5.27
C LEU A 181 19.62 -8.65 -4.14
N ASP A 182 19.95 -8.07 -2.99
CA ASP A 182 20.33 -8.82 -1.79
C ASP A 182 19.21 -9.79 -1.37
N LEU A 183 17.96 -9.30 -1.28
CA LEU A 183 16.78 -10.14 -1.05
C LEU A 183 16.65 -11.26 -2.09
N ALA A 184 16.94 -10.99 -3.37
CA ALA A 184 16.88 -12.01 -4.41
C ALA A 184 17.94 -13.11 -4.25
N THR A 185 19.06 -12.81 -3.59
CA THR A 185 20.12 -13.79 -3.31
C THR A 185 19.91 -14.61 -2.03
N ALA A 186 18.91 -14.26 -1.22
CA ALA A 186 18.58 -15.00 -0.01
C ALA A 186 18.27 -16.47 -0.30
N SER A 187 18.66 -17.33 0.65
CA SER A 187 18.41 -18.77 0.60
C SER A 187 16.90 -19.06 0.63
N ASP A 188 16.49 -20.25 0.19
CA ASP A 188 15.08 -20.62 0.25
C ASP A 188 14.56 -20.73 1.69
N ALA A 189 15.41 -21.09 2.65
CA ALA A 189 15.06 -21.09 4.07
C ALA A 189 14.81 -19.65 4.56
N GLU A 190 15.76 -18.75 4.28
CA GLU A 190 15.66 -17.34 4.67
C GLU A 190 14.42 -16.65 4.05
N LEU A 191 14.19 -16.83 2.75
CA LEU A 191 13.01 -16.28 2.06
C LEU A 191 11.70 -16.83 2.62
N THR A 192 11.69 -18.08 3.05
CA THR A 192 10.51 -18.69 3.68
C THR A 192 10.25 -18.04 5.03
N ASP A 193 11.29 -17.86 5.85
CA ASP A 193 11.17 -17.31 7.19
C ASP A 193 10.74 -15.84 7.15
N ILE A 194 11.35 -15.02 6.28
CA ILE A 194 10.94 -13.62 6.06
C ILE A 194 9.46 -13.56 5.63
N GLN A 195 9.02 -14.43 4.71
CA GLN A 195 7.62 -14.44 4.27
C GLN A 195 6.65 -14.87 5.37
N ILE A 196 7.02 -15.87 6.19
CA ILE A 196 6.21 -16.30 7.33
C ILE A 196 6.08 -15.16 8.34
N GLN A 197 7.19 -14.50 8.67
CA GLN A 197 7.21 -13.35 9.57
C GLN A 197 6.30 -12.23 9.05
N HIS A 198 6.43 -11.88 7.76
CA HIS A 198 5.58 -10.88 7.14
C HIS A 198 4.08 -11.29 7.13
N ALA A 199 3.78 -12.57 6.89
CA ALA A 199 2.41 -13.09 6.94
C ALA A 199 1.81 -13.03 8.35
N ALA A 200 2.63 -13.30 9.37
CA ALA A 200 2.27 -13.22 10.78
C ALA A 200 2.01 -11.78 11.21
N GLU A 201 2.93 -10.85 10.90
CA GLU A 201 2.76 -9.41 11.16
C GLU A 201 1.51 -8.85 10.48
N TYR A 202 1.26 -9.28 9.23
CA TYR A 202 0.06 -8.88 8.51
C TYR A 202 -1.21 -9.38 9.22
N ALA A 203 -1.26 -10.65 9.60
CA ALA A 203 -2.42 -11.22 10.29
C ALA A 203 -2.62 -10.59 11.68
N ALA A 204 -1.55 -10.43 12.46
CA ALA A 204 -1.60 -9.82 13.79
C ALA A 204 -2.14 -8.39 13.71
N ARG A 205 -1.65 -7.56 12.79
CA ARG A 205 -2.15 -6.19 12.61
C ARG A 205 -3.65 -6.15 12.31
N VAL A 206 -4.14 -7.06 11.48
CA VAL A 206 -5.57 -7.15 11.16
C VAL A 206 -6.36 -7.61 12.37
N HIS A 207 -5.89 -8.64 13.06
CA HIS A 207 -6.52 -9.16 14.27
C HIS A 207 -6.66 -8.07 15.33
N PHE A 208 -5.57 -7.37 15.67
CA PHE A 208 -5.60 -6.29 16.66
C PHE A 208 -6.54 -5.15 16.24
N GLY A 209 -6.51 -4.75 14.96
CA GLY A 209 -7.38 -3.67 14.50
C GLY A 209 -8.87 -4.06 14.44
N ILE A 210 -9.19 -5.34 14.25
CA ILE A 210 -10.56 -5.85 14.37
C ILE A 210 -10.99 -5.86 15.85
N GLU A 211 -10.15 -6.38 16.75
CA GLU A 211 -10.44 -6.43 18.18
C GLU A 211 -10.68 -5.03 18.78
N GLU A 212 -9.85 -4.04 18.39
CA GLU A 212 -10.04 -2.65 18.78
C GLU A 212 -11.46 -2.17 18.43
N GLN A 213 -11.94 -2.49 17.23
CA GLN A 213 -13.28 -2.12 16.78
C GLN A 213 -14.39 -2.91 17.47
N LEU A 214 -14.20 -4.20 17.75
CA LEU A 214 -15.18 -4.99 18.48
C LEU A 214 -15.42 -4.43 19.88
N SER A 215 -14.35 -3.91 20.51
CA SER A 215 -14.42 -3.28 21.83
C SER A 215 -15.07 -1.88 21.84
N ASP A 216 -15.18 -1.20 20.69
CA ASP A 216 -15.78 0.13 20.59
C ASP A 216 -17.32 0.04 20.72
N PRO A 217 -17.92 0.54 21.82
CA PRO A 217 -19.36 0.42 22.05
C PRO A 217 -20.21 1.27 21.08
N SER A 218 -19.61 2.25 20.40
CA SER A 218 -20.33 3.14 19.48
C SER A 218 -20.59 2.51 18.11
N LEU A 219 -19.89 1.43 17.76
CA LEU A 219 -20.01 0.81 16.44
C LEU A 219 -21.29 -0.04 16.30
N PRO A 220 -22.00 0.03 15.15
CA PRO A 220 -23.22 -0.74 14.92
C PRO A 220 -23.02 -2.26 15.04
N ALA A 221 -24.00 -2.96 15.61
CA ALA A 221 -23.96 -4.42 15.79
C ALA A 221 -23.73 -5.17 14.46
N ALA A 222 -24.41 -4.76 13.39
CA ALA A 222 -24.25 -5.37 12.06
C ALA A 222 -22.81 -5.28 11.52
N TRP A 223 -22.07 -4.21 11.85
CA TRP A 223 -20.65 -4.08 11.50
C TRP A 223 -19.80 -5.05 12.32
N LYS A 224 -20.03 -5.10 13.63
CA LYS A 224 -19.34 -6.03 14.52
C LYS A 224 -19.54 -7.48 14.12
N ASP A 225 -20.71 -7.86 13.64
CA ASP A 225 -20.96 -9.23 13.17
C ASP A 225 -20.18 -9.57 11.90
N LYS A 226 -20.03 -8.63 10.96
CA LYS A 226 -19.11 -8.80 9.82
C LYS A 226 -17.66 -8.94 10.29
N LEU A 227 -17.23 -8.11 11.23
CA LEU A 227 -15.87 -8.17 11.77
C LEU A 227 -15.56 -9.53 12.44
N LYS A 228 -16.50 -10.08 13.22
CA LYS A 228 -16.35 -11.42 13.83
C LYS A 228 -16.16 -12.53 12.79
N GLN A 229 -16.89 -12.47 11.67
CA GLN A 229 -16.75 -13.45 10.59
C GLN A 229 -15.34 -13.39 9.97
N TRP A 230 -14.80 -12.18 9.78
CA TRP A 230 -13.44 -11.99 9.29
C TRP A 230 -12.39 -12.39 10.32
N LEU A 231 -12.61 -12.14 11.61
CA LEU A 231 -11.70 -12.58 12.67
C LEU A 231 -11.59 -14.12 12.73
N ALA A 232 -12.69 -14.82 12.48
CA ALA A 232 -12.72 -16.29 12.38
C ALA A 232 -12.12 -16.84 11.08
N SER A 233 -11.70 -15.98 10.13
CA SER A 233 -11.15 -16.40 8.84
C SER A 233 -9.86 -17.21 9.01
N PRO A 234 -9.66 -18.29 8.22
CA PRO A 234 -8.37 -18.97 8.16
C PRO A 234 -7.23 -18.04 7.70
N ASN A 235 -7.55 -16.94 6.99
CA ASN A 235 -6.56 -16.00 6.47
C ASN A 235 -5.83 -15.21 7.56
N TYR A 236 -6.32 -15.19 8.80
CA TYR A 236 -5.69 -14.44 9.90
C TYR A 236 -5.24 -15.32 11.07
N LYS A 237 -5.29 -16.65 10.90
CA LYS A 237 -4.70 -17.57 11.86
C LYS A 237 -3.18 -17.44 11.86
N LEU A 238 -2.59 -17.52 13.06
CA LEU A 238 -1.16 -17.39 13.30
C LEU A 238 -0.44 -18.74 13.43
N ASP A 239 -1.14 -19.87 13.20
CA ASP A 239 -0.51 -21.18 13.23
C ASP A 239 0.43 -21.39 12.02
N PRO A 240 1.50 -22.19 12.15
CA PRO A 240 2.49 -22.36 11.09
C PRO A 240 1.93 -22.84 9.75
N ALA A 241 0.92 -23.71 9.75
CA ALA A 241 0.33 -24.25 8.51
C ALA A 241 -0.45 -23.17 7.76
N SER A 242 -1.27 -22.38 8.48
CA SER A 242 -2.01 -21.26 7.90
C SER A 242 -1.08 -20.17 7.37
N LEU A 243 0.00 -19.85 8.09
CA LEU A 243 0.99 -18.86 7.62
C LEU A 243 1.68 -19.35 6.35
N ARG A 244 2.11 -20.62 6.31
CA ARG A 244 2.78 -21.20 5.15
C ARG A 244 1.87 -21.31 3.92
N ALA A 245 0.57 -21.51 4.10
CA ALA A 245 -0.39 -21.52 3.00
C ALA A 245 -0.58 -20.14 2.33
N ARG A 246 -0.09 -19.06 2.97
CA ARG A 246 -0.32 -17.67 2.54
C ARG A 246 0.90 -17.00 1.91
N ILE A 247 2.05 -17.67 1.87
CA ILE A 247 3.26 -17.12 1.27
C ILE A 247 3.32 -17.40 -0.24
N ALA A 248 4.06 -16.58 -0.97
CA ALA A 248 4.30 -16.80 -2.38
C ALA A 248 5.41 -17.84 -2.61
N PRO A 249 5.48 -18.46 -3.80
CA PRO A 249 6.64 -19.28 -4.15
C PRO A 249 7.93 -18.46 -4.12
N ASN A 250 8.98 -18.97 -3.47
CA ASN A 250 10.28 -18.30 -3.35
C ASN A 250 10.87 -17.89 -4.71
N ALA A 251 10.67 -18.70 -5.75
CA ALA A 251 11.09 -18.39 -7.12
C ALA A 251 10.44 -17.10 -7.66
N ALA A 252 9.15 -16.87 -7.35
CA ALA A 252 8.44 -15.66 -7.79
C ALA A 252 8.93 -14.42 -7.05
N VAL A 253 9.17 -14.54 -5.73
CA VAL A 253 9.78 -13.48 -4.92
C VAL A 253 11.15 -13.09 -5.48
N ARG A 254 12.01 -14.09 -5.71
CA ARG A 254 13.36 -13.91 -6.25
C ARG A 254 13.33 -13.24 -7.62
N ALA A 255 12.47 -13.70 -8.53
CA ALA A 255 12.35 -13.13 -9.86
C ALA A 255 11.91 -11.65 -9.81
N LEU A 256 10.93 -11.32 -8.96
CA LEU A 256 10.45 -9.94 -8.81
C LEU A 256 11.53 -9.04 -8.20
N ALA A 257 12.14 -9.45 -7.10
CA ALA A 257 13.18 -8.69 -6.42
C ALA A 257 14.41 -8.47 -7.33
N GLN A 258 14.81 -9.48 -8.09
CA GLN A 258 15.91 -9.38 -9.06
C GLN A 258 15.57 -8.42 -10.21
N GLY A 259 14.38 -8.58 -10.81
CA GLY A 259 13.94 -7.74 -11.92
C GLY A 259 13.82 -6.27 -11.51
N TYR A 260 13.17 -6.02 -10.38
CA TYR A 260 12.99 -4.67 -9.86
C TYR A 260 14.32 -4.04 -9.41
N GLY A 261 15.18 -4.80 -8.71
CA GLY A 261 16.50 -4.32 -8.28
C GLY A 261 17.39 -3.92 -9.45
N ARG A 262 17.44 -4.73 -10.51
CA ARG A 262 18.16 -4.38 -11.75
C ARG A 262 17.59 -3.14 -12.43
N ALA A 263 16.26 -3.04 -12.49
CA ALA A 263 15.60 -1.87 -13.06
C ALA A 263 15.98 -0.60 -12.29
N LEU A 264 15.87 -0.60 -10.97
CA LEU A 264 16.24 0.54 -10.12
C LEU A 264 17.70 0.99 -10.31
N ILE A 265 18.63 0.07 -10.47
CA ILE A 265 20.05 0.41 -10.69
C ILE A 265 20.28 1.01 -12.09
N ALA A 266 19.63 0.48 -13.12
CA ALA A 266 19.80 0.94 -14.50
C ALA A 266 19.03 2.25 -14.79
N TRP A 267 17.93 2.47 -14.09
CA TRP A 267 16.95 3.52 -14.39
C TRP A 267 17.51 4.95 -14.40
N PRO A 268 18.37 5.39 -13.45
CA PRO A 268 18.93 6.74 -13.48
C PRO A 268 19.69 7.03 -14.78
N ARG A 269 20.41 6.04 -15.32
CA ARG A 269 21.14 6.18 -16.59
C ARG A 269 20.19 6.32 -17.78
N LEU A 270 19.14 5.50 -17.82
CA LEU A 270 18.11 5.56 -18.86
C LEU A 270 17.36 6.89 -18.83
N TRP A 271 16.99 7.36 -17.63
CA TRP A 271 16.32 8.63 -17.44
C TRP A 271 17.18 9.81 -17.90
N SER A 272 18.46 9.86 -17.51
CA SER A 272 19.38 10.92 -17.95
C SER A 272 19.55 10.93 -19.47
N PHE A 273 19.73 9.75 -20.09
CA PHE A 273 19.83 9.64 -21.55
C PHE A 273 18.58 10.18 -22.27
N CYS A 274 17.38 9.82 -21.81
CA CYS A 274 16.15 10.33 -22.38
C CYS A 274 16.01 11.84 -22.18
N ARG A 275 16.33 12.34 -20.99
CA ARG A 275 16.26 13.78 -20.68
C ARG A 275 17.20 14.60 -21.55
N GLU A 276 18.42 14.13 -21.78
CA GLU A 276 19.43 14.83 -22.61
C GLU A 276 19.10 14.80 -24.10
N ARG A 277 18.43 13.75 -24.58
CA ARG A 277 18.14 13.54 -26.01
C ARG A 277 16.85 14.22 -26.50
N PHE A 278 15.90 14.47 -25.60
CA PHE A 278 14.57 15.01 -25.95
C PHE A 278 14.28 16.37 -25.30
N GLN A 279 15.32 17.05 -24.79
CA GLN A 279 15.32 18.49 -24.49
C GLN A 279 15.64 19.28 -25.76
#